data_AF-A0ABD3GB59-F1
#
_entry.id   AF-A0ABD3GB59-F1
#
_cell.length_a   1.000
_cell.length_b   1.000
_cell.length_c   1.000
_cell.angle_alpha   90.00
_cell.angle_beta   90.00
_cell.angle_gamma   90.00
#
_symmetry.space_group_name_H-M   'P 1'
#
loop_
_entity.id
_entity.type
_entity.pdbx_description
1 polymer ?
#
loop_
_entity_poly.entity_id
_entity_poly.type
_entity_poly.pdbx_seq_one_letter_code
_entity_poly.pdbx_strand_id
1 'polypeptide(L)'
;MALTIAKEEGLETTDRANILSQSSAQSSLKALELSPKAGSSEAQEAKPGEDDSLLDLLKLISDQSPKEAQAKAAKELADLASAKPLQLLQNRDILERLVELMCVGVPEPVQSEAVRGIGNLLSGEEKTTARATFSRFPYALGRLVTLLSTENPQSVQFEAARVFASLAEVEDLRRRLVNFPRALERLCDLLSSTFDGVQEEICKALGNLTVDDTDDARDYIAEHAHTLNRLVDLMSAENEKVQYQALRNFSILAQNENIREKMATIPKVFDSLVDCFSKGESDRVKVEASRAFVLFSQDEEELEKLGEVPRALESLVDLLPKENAENVQTEAATAIAFLSSDKTNARKVVGITKALQSLVDLLCEDTPLDIQYLVAVTFVNLTADKENRIKLAAFPKAVDNLVAACSTDDLHKDVTKSAAEALANLSSDDENKIPLAGVPHLLETLVNLLQEDVYEDIQYEAGRGLRNLATAEVNRVKIAEVPDALERLVEVLADDDDALEKLQADVAETLAYLCSDPSIGARVLALPNAIGSLVRLVSSDTEEFDVQSPALNAIAELAKPEENQVLIVTNYPDVLECLQKLSLSSDVSESNRDRAAEVLTLLSKVQKH
;
A
#
# COMPACT_ATOMS: atom_id res chain seq x y z
N MET A 1 -2.97 -10.27 3.23
CA MET A 1 -3.80 -10.94 2.19
C MET A 1 -3.52 -10.41 0.79
N ALA A 2 -3.70 -9.11 0.52
CA ALA A 2 -3.42 -8.53 -0.79
C ALA A 2 -1.90 -8.51 -1.12
N LEU A 3 -1.07 -8.14 -0.16
CA LEU A 3 0.40 -8.27 -0.21
C LEU A 3 0.90 -9.72 -0.30
N THR A 4 0.17 -10.66 0.30
CA THR A 4 0.50 -12.10 0.34
C THR A 4 0.34 -12.72 -1.05
N ILE A 5 -0.75 -12.38 -1.77
CA ILE A 5 -0.99 -12.81 -3.16
C ILE A 5 0.09 -12.26 -4.10
N ALA A 6 0.52 -11.01 -3.91
CA ALA A 6 1.53 -10.38 -4.77
C ALA A 6 2.95 -10.97 -4.66
N LYS A 7 3.19 -11.77 -3.61
CA LYS A 7 4.47 -12.39 -3.31
C LYS A 7 4.54 -13.84 -3.80
N GLU A 8 3.44 -14.58 -3.72
CA GLU A 8 3.32 -15.95 -4.23
C GLU A 8 3.32 -16.01 -5.78
N GLU A 9 2.94 -14.92 -6.45
CA GLU A 9 2.85 -14.87 -7.93
C GLU A 9 4.06 -14.27 -8.65
N GLY A 10 5.13 -13.90 -7.93
CA GLY A 10 6.37 -13.38 -8.57
C GLY A 10 6.18 -12.05 -9.33
N LEU A 11 5.19 -11.24 -8.95
CA LEU A 11 4.82 -10.02 -9.67
C LEU A 11 5.83 -8.87 -9.45
N GLU A 12 6.05 -8.09 -10.52
CA GLU A 12 6.94 -6.92 -10.54
C GLU A 12 6.44 -5.80 -9.59
N THR A 13 7.32 -4.85 -9.26
CA THR A 13 7.09 -3.75 -8.30
C THR A 13 5.82 -2.95 -8.60
N THR A 14 5.45 -2.82 -9.88
CA THR A 14 4.24 -2.15 -10.39
C THR A 14 2.93 -2.83 -9.96
N ASP A 15 2.90 -4.16 -9.88
CA ASP A 15 1.69 -4.93 -9.56
C ASP A 15 1.38 -4.97 -8.05
N ARG A 16 2.42 -4.93 -7.21
CA ARG A 16 2.29 -4.79 -5.76
C ARG A 16 1.61 -3.47 -5.37
N ALA A 17 1.88 -2.42 -6.13
CA ALA A 17 1.36 -1.09 -5.89
C ALA A 17 -0.11 -0.93 -6.33
N ASN A 18 -0.53 -1.64 -7.38
CA ASN A 18 -1.95 -1.75 -7.77
C ASN A 18 -2.80 -2.44 -6.70
N ILE A 19 -2.24 -3.42 -6.01
CA ILE A 19 -2.96 -4.15 -4.96
C ILE A 19 -3.10 -3.31 -3.68
N LEU A 20 -2.07 -2.52 -3.31
CA LEU A 20 -2.13 -1.56 -2.20
C LEU A 20 -3.06 -0.38 -2.49
N SER A 21 -3.08 0.12 -3.73
CA SER A 21 -3.98 1.20 -4.15
C SER A 21 -5.44 0.75 -4.21
N GLN A 22 -5.72 -0.47 -4.70
CA GLN A 22 -7.06 -1.06 -4.68
C GLN A 22 -7.56 -1.36 -3.26
N SER A 23 -6.68 -1.84 -2.38
CA SER A 23 -7.01 -2.08 -0.96
C SER A 23 -7.34 -0.77 -0.24
N SER A 24 -6.51 0.28 -0.34
CA SER A 24 -6.80 1.56 0.31
C SER A 24 -8.00 2.31 -0.32
N ALA A 25 -8.22 2.16 -1.63
CA ALA A 25 -9.41 2.66 -2.31
C ALA A 25 -10.68 1.92 -1.85
N GLN A 26 -10.63 0.59 -1.69
CA GLN A 26 -11.75 -0.20 -1.17
C GLN A 26 -12.03 0.04 0.32
N SER A 27 -11.00 0.22 1.15
CA SER A 27 -11.13 0.57 2.57
C SER A 27 -11.76 1.95 2.77
N SER A 28 -11.37 2.92 1.91
CA SER A 28 -11.94 4.28 1.91
C SER A 28 -13.38 4.32 1.37
N LEU A 29 -13.74 3.39 0.47
CA LEU A 29 -15.13 3.18 0.00
C LEU A 29 -16.00 2.43 1.03
N LYS A 30 -15.43 1.51 1.83
CA LYS A 30 -16.17 0.74 2.85
C LYS A 30 -16.52 1.51 4.11
N ALA A 31 -15.89 2.65 4.37
CA ALA A 31 -16.24 3.53 5.50
C ALA A 31 -17.62 4.22 5.35
N LEU A 32 -18.38 3.95 4.28
CA LEU A 32 -19.71 4.50 4.01
C LEU A 32 -20.83 3.45 3.87
N GLU A 33 -20.57 2.17 4.13
CA GLU A 33 -21.60 1.13 4.06
C GLU A 33 -22.13 0.74 5.45
N LEU A 34 -23.04 1.56 5.98
CA LEU A 34 -23.93 1.14 7.06
C LEU A 34 -24.96 0.14 6.54
N SER A 35 -25.04 -1.00 7.23
CA SER A 35 -25.96 -2.12 7.05
C SER A 35 -27.38 -1.75 6.57
N PRO A 36 -27.99 -2.49 5.62
CA PRO A 36 -29.39 -2.31 5.28
C PRO A 36 -30.28 -2.97 6.35
N LYS A 37 -30.88 -2.18 7.23
CA LYS A 37 -32.08 -2.62 7.96
C LYS A 37 -33.24 -2.63 6.99
N ALA A 38 -33.65 -3.83 6.57
CA ALA A 38 -34.91 -4.07 5.88
C ALA A 38 -36.08 -3.67 6.81
N GLY A 39 -36.63 -2.47 6.58
CA GLY A 39 -37.91 -2.04 7.10
C GLY A 39 -38.93 -2.08 5.97
N SER A 40 -39.91 -2.98 6.09
CA SER A 40 -41.11 -3.04 5.24
C SER A 40 -41.86 -1.70 5.26
N SER A 41 -42.01 -1.04 4.11
CA SER A 41 -42.81 0.18 3.98
C SER A 41 -44.30 -0.18 3.91
N GLU A 42 -45.05 0.14 4.97
CA GLU A 42 -46.49 0.34 4.87
C GLU A 42 -46.75 1.63 4.09
N ALA A 43 -47.55 1.55 3.03
CA ALA A 43 -48.00 2.70 2.26
C ALA A 43 -48.90 3.59 3.14
N GLN A 44 -48.38 4.72 3.60
CA GLN A 44 -49.20 5.78 4.19
C GLN A 44 -49.87 6.57 3.06
N GLU A 45 -51.19 6.49 2.98
CA GLU A 45 -52.02 7.34 2.14
C GLU A 45 -51.86 8.82 2.55
N ALA A 46 -51.58 9.67 1.56
CA ALA A 46 -51.39 11.11 1.73
C ALA A 46 -52.69 11.79 2.23
N LYS A 47 -52.54 12.78 3.12
CA LYS A 47 -53.68 13.54 3.65
C LYS A 47 -54.26 14.48 2.56
N PRO A 48 -55.59 14.60 2.45
CA PRO A 48 -56.29 15.32 1.36
C PRO A 48 -56.07 16.84 1.26
N GLY A 49 -55.21 17.45 2.09
CA GLY A 49 -54.83 18.87 1.98
C GLY A 49 -53.42 19.12 1.46
N GLU A 50 -52.59 18.07 1.35
CA GLU A 50 -51.18 18.19 0.93
C GLU A 50 -51.02 18.11 -0.60
N ASP A 51 -51.91 17.38 -1.30
CA ASP A 51 -51.93 17.32 -2.77
C ASP A 51 -52.41 18.63 -3.41
N ASP A 52 -53.34 19.33 -2.77
CA ASP A 52 -53.81 20.66 -3.23
C ASP A 52 -52.66 21.68 -3.25
N SER A 53 -51.76 21.62 -2.27
CA SER A 53 -50.58 22.49 -2.20
C SER A 53 -49.60 22.24 -3.34
N LEU A 54 -49.36 20.98 -3.71
CA LEU A 54 -48.50 20.62 -4.84
C LEU A 54 -49.13 21.00 -6.17
N LEU A 55 -50.45 20.84 -6.31
CA LEU A 55 -51.19 21.24 -7.50
C LEU A 55 -51.15 22.77 -7.70
N ASP A 56 -51.23 23.54 -6.62
CA ASP A 56 -51.11 24.99 -6.69
C ASP A 56 -49.69 25.45 -7.05
N LEU A 57 -48.65 24.77 -6.51
CA LEU A 57 -47.27 25.00 -6.93
C LEU A 57 -47.07 24.67 -8.42
N LEU A 58 -47.65 23.56 -8.90
CA LEU A 58 -47.61 23.18 -10.32
C LEU A 58 -48.23 24.26 -11.24
N LYS A 59 -49.36 24.85 -10.84
CA LYS A 59 -49.96 25.99 -11.58
C LYS A 59 -49.05 27.21 -11.56
N LEU A 60 -48.43 27.52 -10.41
CA LEU A 60 -47.58 28.69 -10.25
C LEU A 60 -46.28 28.60 -11.06
N ILE A 61 -45.74 27.40 -11.29
CA ILE A 61 -44.55 27.21 -12.15
C ILE A 61 -44.90 27.07 -13.64
N SER A 62 -46.17 27.20 -14.04
CA SER A 62 -46.58 27.20 -15.45
C SER A 62 -46.20 28.49 -16.17
N ASP A 63 -46.11 28.44 -17.51
CA ASP A 63 -45.71 29.59 -18.35
C ASP A 63 -46.68 30.79 -18.27
N GLN A 64 -47.86 30.60 -17.69
CA GLN A 64 -48.89 31.63 -17.55
C GLN A 64 -48.67 32.53 -16.31
N SER A 65 -47.84 32.10 -15.37
CA SER A 65 -47.60 32.82 -14.12
C SER A 65 -46.53 33.90 -14.28
N PRO A 66 -46.59 35.00 -13.50
CA PRO A 66 -45.51 35.98 -13.45
C PRO A 66 -44.18 35.32 -13.08
N LYS A 67 -43.08 35.78 -13.67
CA LYS A 67 -41.73 35.22 -13.46
C LYS A 67 -41.31 35.18 -11.98
N GLU A 68 -41.69 36.19 -11.21
CA GLU A 68 -41.43 36.24 -9.76
C GLU A 68 -42.21 35.15 -9.01
N ALA A 69 -43.46 34.88 -9.40
CA ALA A 69 -44.27 33.82 -8.83
C ALA A 69 -43.73 32.44 -9.20
N GLN A 70 -43.28 32.26 -10.45
CA GLN A 70 -42.59 31.05 -10.88
C GLN A 70 -41.33 30.79 -10.06
N ALA A 71 -40.50 31.81 -9.84
CA ALA A 71 -39.26 31.68 -9.07
C ALA A 71 -39.54 31.30 -7.61
N LYS A 72 -40.54 31.93 -6.99
CA LYS A 72 -40.96 31.61 -5.62
C LYS A 72 -41.48 30.18 -5.51
N ALA A 73 -42.31 29.74 -6.46
CA ALA A 73 -42.84 28.38 -6.48
C ALA A 73 -41.75 27.34 -6.77
N ALA A 74 -40.82 27.61 -7.69
CA ALA A 74 -39.66 26.74 -7.94
C ALA A 74 -38.78 26.61 -6.69
N LYS A 75 -38.55 27.71 -5.97
CA LYS A 75 -37.83 27.70 -4.69
C LYS A 75 -38.52 26.84 -3.65
N GLU A 76 -39.84 26.98 -3.49
CA GLU A 76 -40.63 26.18 -2.54
C GLU A 76 -40.58 24.68 -2.88
N LEU A 77 -40.64 24.34 -4.18
CA LEU A 77 -40.46 22.96 -4.63
C LEU A 77 -39.05 22.43 -4.34
N ALA A 78 -38.03 23.26 -4.48
CA ALA A 78 -36.67 22.85 -4.15
C ALA A 78 -36.45 22.67 -2.64
N ASP A 79 -37.13 23.45 -1.81
CA ASP A 79 -37.11 23.26 -0.35
C ASP A 79 -37.89 21.99 0.05
N LEU A 80 -39.03 21.73 -0.61
CA LEU A 80 -39.78 20.47 -0.47
C LEU A 80 -38.97 19.25 -0.94
N ALA A 81 -38.12 19.38 -1.97
CA ALA A 81 -37.24 18.30 -2.43
C ALA A 81 -36.26 17.85 -1.35
N SER A 82 -35.88 18.76 -0.44
CA SER A 82 -35.04 18.41 0.71
C SER A 82 -35.88 17.86 1.86
N ALA A 83 -37.04 18.45 2.14
CA ALA A 83 -37.84 18.12 3.32
C ALA A 83 -38.73 16.88 3.16
N LYS A 84 -39.27 16.64 1.95
CA LYS A 84 -40.24 15.60 1.63
C LYS A 84 -39.97 14.98 0.24
N PRO A 85 -38.79 14.39 0.00
CA PRO A 85 -38.38 13.90 -1.32
C PRO A 85 -39.34 12.84 -1.90
N LEU A 86 -39.83 11.92 -1.08
CA LEU A 86 -40.79 10.89 -1.50
C LEU A 86 -42.06 11.49 -2.11
N GLN A 87 -42.58 12.55 -1.51
CA GLN A 87 -43.82 13.19 -1.97
C GLN A 87 -43.65 13.79 -3.38
N LEU A 88 -42.50 14.42 -3.64
CA LEU A 88 -42.21 14.96 -4.97
C LEU A 88 -41.88 13.88 -5.99
N LEU A 89 -41.18 12.81 -5.58
CA LEU A 89 -40.87 11.70 -6.47
C LEU A 89 -42.12 10.95 -6.97
N GLN A 90 -43.19 10.96 -6.18
CA GLN A 90 -44.50 10.41 -6.56
C GLN A 90 -45.26 11.32 -7.54
N ASN A 91 -44.91 12.61 -7.65
CA ASN A 91 -45.63 13.57 -8.46
C ASN A 91 -44.94 13.81 -9.81
N ARG A 92 -45.24 12.95 -10.79
CA ARG A 92 -44.60 12.95 -12.12
C ARG A 92 -44.74 14.29 -12.85
N ASP A 93 -45.88 14.96 -12.77
CA ASP A 93 -46.14 16.21 -13.49
C ASP A 93 -45.24 17.34 -12.98
N ILE A 94 -44.99 17.40 -11.67
CA ILE A 94 -44.05 18.36 -11.08
C ILE A 94 -42.63 18.06 -11.54
N LEU A 95 -42.20 16.79 -11.51
CA LEU A 95 -40.87 16.42 -11.96
C LEU A 95 -40.66 16.74 -13.45
N GLU A 96 -41.64 16.41 -14.30
CA GLU A 96 -41.61 16.74 -15.73
C GLU A 96 -41.51 18.25 -15.94
N ARG A 97 -42.28 19.02 -15.17
CA ARG A 97 -42.22 20.48 -15.24
C ARG A 97 -40.89 21.06 -14.75
N LEU A 98 -40.28 20.51 -13.70
CA LEU A 98 -38.93 20.89 -13.28
C LEU A 98 -37.91 20.61 -14.40
N VAL A 99 -38.05 19.49 -15.12
CA VAL A 99 -37.21 19.19 -16.29
C VAL A 99 -37.46 20.17 -17.45
N GLU A 100 -38.69 20.63 -17.67
CA GLU A 100 -39.03 21.68 -18.65
C GLU A 100 -38.42 23.04 -18.31
N LEU A 101 -38.38 23.40 -17.04
CA LEU A 101 -37.80 24.67 -16.59
C LEU A 101 -36.27 24.73 -16.75
N MET A 102 -35.61 23.60 -17.08
CA MET A 102 -34.20 23.59 -17.49
C MET A 102 -33.97 24.09 -18.93
N CYS A 103 -35.01 24.40 -19.71
CA CYS A 103 -34.86 24.88 -21.08
C CYS A 103 -34.12 26.23 -21.16
N VAL A 104 -33.39 26.44 -22.27
CA VAL A 104 -32.79 27.74 -22.60
C VAL A 104 -33.89 28.82 -22.72
N GLY A 105 -33.63 30.01 -22.17
CA GLY A 105 -34.57 31.14 -22.21
C GLY A 105 -35.50 31.25 -20.99
N VAL A 106 -35.51 30.25 -20.11
CA VAL A 106 -36.14 30.36 -18.79
C VAL A 106 -35.36 31.38 -17.95
N PRO A 107 -36.03 32.30 -17.22
CA PRO A 107 -35.34 33.28 -16.38
C PRO A 107 -34.44 32.60 -15.35
N GLU A 108 -33.22 33.11 -15.18
CA GLU A 108 -32.20 32.56 -14.26
C GLU A 108 -32.75 32.19 -12.87
N PRO A 109 -33.56 33.03 -12.17
CA PRO A 109 -34.03 32.67 -10.83
C PRO A 109 -34.99 31.48 -10.82
N VAL A 110 -35.74 31.26 -11.91
CA VAL A 110 -36.64 30.11 -12.04
C VAL A 110 -35.83 28.87 -12.42
N GLN A 111 -34.90 29.03 -13.36
CA GLN A 111 -34.09 27.95 -13.90
C GLN A 111 -33.15 27.38 -12.83
N SER A 112 -32.42 28.22 -12.10
CA SER A 112 -31.52 27.80 -11.02
C SER A 112 -32.29 27.10 -9.89
N GLU A 113 -33.43 27.62 -9.45
CA GLU A 113 -34.26 26.99 -8.41
C GLU A 113 -34.85 25.65 -8.86
N ALA A 114 -35.28 25.53 -10.12
CA ALA A 114 -35.76 24.27 -10.66
C ALA A 114 -34.66 23.19 -10.66
N VAL A 115 -33.46 23.54 -11.11
CA VAL A 115 -32.30 22.63 -11.11
C VAL A 115 -31.84 22.33 -9.68
N ARG A 116 -31.91 23.30 -8.76
CA ARG A 116 -31.65 23.10 -7.33
C ARG A 116 -32.59 22.06 -6.73
N GLY A 117 -33.88 22.13 -7.05
CA GLY A 117 -34.85 21.13 -6.59
C GLY A 117 -34.52 19.72 -7.08
N ILE A 118 -34.12 19.58 -8.34
CA ILE A 118 -33.62 18.31 -8.88
C ILE A 118 -32.37 17.87 -8.10
N GLY A 119 -31.39 18.75 -7.89
CA GLY A 119 -30.16 18.45 -7.15
C GLY A 119 -30.42 18.01 -5.70
N ASN A 120 -31.41 18.60 -5.04
CA ASN A 120 -31.81 18.23 -3.69
C ASN A 120 -32.40 16.81 -3.64
N LEU A 121 -33.23 16.43 -4.62
CA LEU A 121 -33.72 15.05 -4.74
C LEU A 121 -32.57 14.05 -4.95
N LEU A 122 -31.56 14.41 -5.75
CA LEU A 122 -30.45 13.53 -6.12
C LEU A 122 -29.37 13.38 -5.04
N SER A 123 -29.41 14.22 -4.01
CA SER A 123 -28.46 14.22 -2.88
C SER A 123 -29.11 13.82 -1.55
N GLY A 124 -30.44 13.78 -1.47
CA GLY A 124 -31.19 13.39 -0.28
C GLY A 124 -31.30 11.87 -0.03
N GLU A 125 -32.14 11.49 0.94
CA GLU A 125 -32.34 10.09 1.37
C GLU A 125 -32.81 9.18 0.22
N GLU A 126 -33.63 9.72 -0.69
CA GLU A 126 -34.20 9.01 -1.84
C GLU A 126 -33.36 9.11 -3.12
N LYS A 127 -32.06 9.43 -2.99
CA LYS A 127 -31.16 9.67 -4.13
C LYS A 127 -31.18 8.57 -5.19
N THR A 128 -31.26 7.30 -4.79
CA THR A 128 -31.29 6.17 -5.73
C THR A 128 -32.53 6.21 -6.62
N THR A 129 -33.71 6.38 -6.02
CA THR A 129 -34.99 6.52 -6.72
C THR A 129 -35.02 7.79 -7.58
N ALA A 130 -34.48 8.90 -7.05
CA ALA A 130 -34.40 10.17 -7.76
C ALA A 130 -33.52 10.08 -9.01
N ARG A 131 -32.33 9.46 -8.92
CA ARG A 131 -31.40 9.28 -10.04
C ARG A 131 -32.01 8.42 -11.14
N ALA A 132 -32.65 7.31 -10.75
CA ALA A 132 -33.35 6.43 -11.68
C ALA A 132 -34.54 7.13 -12.36
N THR A 133 -35.31 7.93 -11.63
CA THR A 133 -36.48 8.66 -12.15
C THR A 133 -36.06 9.81 -13.05
N PHE A 134 -35.15 10.67 -12.60
CA PHE A 134 -34.68 11.84 -13.35
C PHE A 134 -34.10 11.45 -14.71
N SER A 135 -33.25 10.42 -14.73
CA SER A 135 -32.57 9.97 -15.95
C SER A 135 -33.49 9.33 -17.01
N ARG A 136 -34.75 9.06 -16.68
CA ARG A 136 -35.77 8.53 -17.60
C ARG A 136 -36.61 9.63 -18.27
N PHE A 137 -36.58 10.86 -17.77
CA PHE A 137 -37.32 11.95 -18.41
C PHE A 137 -36.71 12.28 -19.79
N PRO A 138 -37.55 12.43 -20.84
CA PRO A 138 -37.08 12.85 -22.14
C PRO A 138 -36.28 14.16 -22.07
N TYR A 139 -35.18 14.23 -22.79
CA TYR A 139 -34.30 15.40 -22.89
C TYR A 139 -33.62 15.88 -21.60
N ALA A 140 -33.84 15.23 -20.45
CA ALA A 140 -33.28 15.68 -19.16
C ALA A 140 -31.75 15.83 -19.21
N LEU A 141 -31.03 14.81 -19.70
CA LEU A 141 -29.57 14.85 -19.84
C LEU A 141 -29.10 15.92 -20.83
N GLY A 142 -29.81 16.08 -21.97
CA GLY A 142 -29.45 17.09 -22.97
C GLY A 142 -29.64 18.52 -22.48
N ARG A 143 -30.73 18.76 -21.73
CA ARG A 143 -30.95 20.04 -21.06
C ARG A 143 -29.87 20.30 -20.02
N LEU A 144 -29.55 19.31 -19.18
CA LEU A 144 -28.49 19.41 -18.19
C LEU A 144 -27.13 19.78 -18.81
N VAL A 145 -26.72 19.10 -19.89
CA VAL A 145 -25.48 19.43 -20.62
C VAL A 145 -25.52 20.82 -21.24
N THR A 146 -26.70 21.27 -21.71
CA THR A 146 -26.86 22.62 -22.24
C THR A 146 -26.68 23.69 -21.16
N LEU A 147 -27.12 23.41 -19.92
CA LEU A 147 -26.95 24.32 -18.78
C LEU A 147 -25.49 24.50 -18.37
N LEU A 148 -24.61 23.54 -18.68
CA LEU A 148 -23.16 23.63 -18.49
C LEU A 148 -22.45 24.48 -19.57
N SER A 149 -23.18 25.16 -20.47
CA SER A 149 -22.55 26.13 -21.38
C SER A 149 -21.91 27.27 -20.60
N THR A 150 -20.71 27.69 -21.01
CA THR A 150 -19.98 28.86 -20.47
C THR A 150 -20.76 30.18 -20.60
N GLU A 151 -21.75 30.21 -21.50
CA GLU A 151 -22.64 31.36 -21.73
C GLU A 151 -23.76 31.50 -20.67
N ASN A 152 -24.02 30.47 -19.86
CA ASN A 152 -25.06 30.52 -18.84
C ASN A 152 -24.59 31.20 -17.55
N PRO A 153 -25.51 31.72 -16.72
CA PRO A 153 -25.18 32.26 -15.41
C PRO A 153 -24.53 31.23 -14.49
N GLN A 154 -23.60 31.68 -13.64
CA GLN A 154 -22.87 30.81 -12.70
C GLN A 154 -23.78 30.10 -11.70
N SER A 155 -24.89 30.72 -11.29
CA SER A 155 -25.91 30.10 -10.43
C SER A 155 -26.53 28.86 -11.08
N VAL A 156 -26.81 28.92 -12.38
CA VAL A 156 -27.36 27.81 -13.16
C VAL A 156 -26.30 26.76 -13.43
N GLN A 157 -25.08 27.17 -13.78
CA GLN A 157 -23.94 26.26 -13.97
C GLN A 157 -23.63 25.47 -12.69
N PHE A 158 -23.67 26.13 -11.53
CA PHE A 158 -23.44 25.50 -10.23
C PHE A 158 -24.44 24.38 -9.97
N GLU A 159 -25.72 24.69 -10.10
CA GLU A 159 -26.80 23.72 -9.87
C GLU A 159 -26.76 22.58 -10.90
N ALA A 160 -26.48 22.90 -12.16
CA ALA A 160 -26.31 21.90 -13.21
C ALA A 160 -25.10 20.99 -12.94
N ALA A 161 -23.96 21.54 -12.51
CA ALA A 161 -22.77 20.78 -12.16
C ALA A 161 -23.04 19.84 -10.98
N ARG A 162 -23.74 20.31 -9.93
CA ARG A 162 -24.12 19.49 -8.77
C ARG A 162 -25.04 18.33 -9.15
N VAL A 163 -26.04 18.58 -10.00
CA VAL A 163 -26.91 17.53 -10.56
C VAL A 163 -26.08 16.53 -11.38
N PHE A 164 -25.17 17.02 -12.22
CA PHE A 164 -24.31 16.19 -13.04
C PHE A 164 -23.40 15.28 -12.20
N ALA A 165 -22.71 15.84 -11.22
CA ALA A 165 -21.83 15.12 -10.30
C ALA A 165 -22.59 14.02 -9.55
N SER A 166 -23.82 14.30 -9.12
CA SER A 166 -24.68 13.34 -8.42
C SER A 166 -25.12 12.17 -9.31
N LEU A 167 -25.36 12.42 -10.60
CA LEU A 167 -25.70 11.35 -11.55
C LEU A 167 -24.47 10.50 -11.91
N ALA A 168 -23.28 11.11 -12.01
CA ALA A 168 -22.03 10.42 -12.33
C ALA A 168 -21.57 9.41 -11.26
N GLU A 169 -22.10 9.48 -10.04
CA GLU A 169 -21.83 8.50 -8.99
C GLU A 169 -22.38 7.09 -9.31
N VAL A 170 -23.39 6.99 -10.18
CA VAL A 170 -24.03 5.70 -10.53
C VAL A 170 -23.46 5.18 -11.85
N GLU A 171 -22.93 3.96 -11.84
CA GLU A 171 -22.23 3.32 -12.98
C GLU A 171 -22.99 3.43 -14.32
N ASP A 172 -24.25 3.01 -14.36
CA ASP A 172 -25.08 3.07 -15.58
C ASP A 172 -25.29 4.50 -16.10
N LEU A 173 -25.43 5.46 -15.20
CA LEU A 173 -25.62 6.86 -15.56
C LEU A 173 -24.30 7.50 -15.98
N ARG A 174 -23.20 7.15 -15.32
CA ARG A 174 -21.85 7.56 -15.67
C ARG A 174 -21.54 7.22 -17.13
N ARG A 175 -21.75 5.96 -17.53
CA ARG A 175 -21.57 5.53 -18.94
C ARG A 175 -22.43 6.34 -19.91
N ARG A 176 -23.68 6.65 -19.55
CA ARG A 176 -24.57 7.48 -20.38
C ARG A 176 -24.10 8.93 -20.48
N LEU A 177 -23.56 9.49 -19.40
CA LEU A 177 -23.06 10.86 -19.34
C LEU A 177 -21.76 11.03 -20.12
N VAL A 178 -20.80 10.10 -19.98
CA VAL A 178 -19.55 10.07 -20.75
C VAL A 178 -19.84 10.08 -22.25
N ASN A 179 -20.80 9.26 -22.70
CA ASN A 179 -21.19 9.15 -24.10
C ASN A 179 -22.13 10.27 -24.57
N PHE A 180 -22.54 11.19 -23.70
CA PHE A 180 -23.45 12.25 -24.07
C PHE A 180 -22.71 13.35 -24.85
N PRO A 181 -23.19 13.76 -26.04
CA PRO A 181 -22.50 14.74 -26.86
C PRO A 181 -22.17 16.04 -26.10
N ARG A 182 -20.90 16.46 -26.19
CA ARG A 182 -20.35 17.67 -25.55
C ARG A 182 -20.32 17.67 -24.01
N ALA A 183 -20.71 16.59 -23.34
CA ALA A 183 -20.71 16.57 -21.88
C ALA A 183 -19.30 16.76 -21.31
N LEU A 184 -18.33 15.96 -21.75
CA LEU A 184 -16.94 16.07 -21.32
C LEU A 184 -16.30 17.41 -21.71
N GLU A 185 -16.52 17.88 -22.95
CA GLU A 185 -16.07 19.20 -23.44
C GLU A 185 -16.50 20.32 -22.48
N ARG A 186 -17.80 20.38 -22.13
CA ARG A 186 -18.34 21.43 -21.26
C ARG A 186 -17.80 21.36 -19.84
N LEU A 187 -17.63 20.16 -19.29
CA LEU A 187 -17.04 19.99 -17.96
C LEU A 187 -15.58 20.46 -17.94
N CYS A 188 -14.78 20.10 -18.94
CA CYS A 188 -13.40 20.54 -19.04
C CYS A 188 -13.30 22.07 -19.19
N ASP A 189 -14.16 22.68 -20.02
CA ASP A 189 -14.20 24.14 -20.20
C ASP A 189 -14.52 24.87 -18.88
N LEU A 190 -15.44 24.33 -18.08
CA LEU A 190 -15.90 24.95 -16.83
C LEU A 190 -14.92 24.82 -15.65
N LEU A 191 -13.84 24.03 -15.77
CA LEU A 191 -12.74 24.05 -14.80
C LEU A 191 -12.09 25.44 -14.70
N SER A 192 -12.21 26.25 -15.75
CA SER A 192 -11.72 27.64 -15.79
C SER A 192 -12.74 28.67 -15.28
N SER A 193 -13.87 28.24 -14.71
CA SER A 193 -14.86 29.15 -14.10
C SER A 193 -14.22 30.02 -13.02
N THR A 194 -14.67 31.27 -12.87
CA THR A 194 -14.22 32.17 -11.79
C THR A 194 -14.98 31.98 -10.47
N PHE A 195 -15.94 31.05 -10.43
CA PHE A 195 -16.75 30.78 -9.25
C PHE A 195 -16.39 29.42 -8.65
N ASP A 196 -15.87 29.43 -7.43
CA ASP A 196 -15.38 28.24 -6.73
C ASP A 196 -16.43 27.14 -6.63
N GLY A 197 -17.70 27.49 -6.38
CA GLY A 197 -18.76 26.48 -6.30
C GLY A 197 -18.94 25.71 -7.61
N VAL A 198 -18.79 26.37 -8.76
CA VAL A 198 -18.81 25.70 -10.06
C VAL A 198 -17.56 24.83 -10.20
N GLN A 199 -16.37 25.35 -9.89
CA GLN A 199 -15.14 24.57 -9.97
C GLN A 199 -15.18 23.30 -9.11
N GLU A 200 -15.66 23.40 -7.86
CA GLU A 200 -15.82 22.28 -6.93
C GLU A 200 -16.66 21.16 -7.55
N GLU A 201 -17.87 21.49 -8.00
CA GLU A 201 -18.81 20.51 -8.54
C GLU A 201 -18.35 19.96 -9.90
N ILE A 202 -17.63 20.75 -10.70
CA ILE A 202 -17.06 20.31 -11.97
C ILE A 202 -15.89 19.33 -11.74
N CYS A 203 -14.96 19.65 -10.83
CA CYS A 203 -13.87 18.75 -10.44
C CYS A 203 -14.44 17.42 -9.91
N LYS A 204 -15.47 17.50 -9.06
CA LYS A 204 -16.18 16.34 -8.53
C LYS A 204 -16.86 15.53 -9.64
N ALA A 205 -17.57 16.19 -10.56
CA ALA A 205 -18.24 15.53 -11.69
C ALA A 205 -17.23 14.79 -12.57
N LEU A 206 -16.16 15.46 -12.99
CA LEU A 206 -15.09 14.85 -13.78
C LEU A 206 -14.46 13.66 -13.04
N GLY A 207 -14.15 13.80 -11.75
CA GLY A 207 -13.57 12.72 -10.96
C GLY A 207 -14.50 11.52 -10.85
N ASN A 208 -15.81 11.75 -10.73
CA ASN A 208 -16.80 10.68 -10.73
C ASN A 208 -16.99 10.03 -12.11
N LEU A 209 -16.70 10.73 -13.20
CA LEU A 209 -16.76 10.16 -14.56
C LEU A 209 -15.56 9.27 -14.88
N THR A 210 -14.44 9.44 -14.19
CA THR A 210 -13.16 8.77 -14.45
C THR A 210 -12.83 7.65 -13.46
N VAL A 211 -13.76 7.27 -12.58
CA VAL A 211 -13.62 6.06 -11.75
C VAL A 211 -14.05 4.83 -12.55
N ASP A 212 -13.45 3.68 -12.23
CA ASP A 212 -13.69 2.36 -12.84
C ASP A 212 -13.35 2.30 -14.35
N ASP A 213 -13.94 1.35 -15.10
CA ASP A 213 -13.70 1.05 -16.53
C ASP A 213 -14.17 2.18 -17.47
N THR A 214 -13.55 3.35 -17.37
CA THR A 214 -13.88 4.57 -18.14
C THR A 214 -12.65 5.14 -18.83
N ASP A 215 -11.81 4.28 -19.41
CA ASP A 215 -10.55 4.68 -20.04
C ASP A 215 -10.75 5.71 -21.16
N ASP A 216 -11.79 5.56 -22.00
CA ASP A 216 -12.13 6.56 -23.02
C ASP A 216 -12.39 7.96 -22.43
N ALA A 217 -13.01 8.03 -21.24
CA ALA A 217 -13.29 9.30 -20.57
C ALA A 217 -12.00 9.90 -19.98
N ARG A 218 -11.15 9.06 -19.38
CA ARG A 218 -9.84 9.45 -18.84
C ARG A 218 -8.95 10.00 -19.96
N ASP A 219 -8.86 9.28 -21.07
CA ASP A 219 -8.09 9.69 -22.24
C ASP A 219 -8.62 11.00 -22.82
N TYR A 220 -9.94 11.13 -22.99
CA TYR A 220 -10.53 12.38 -23.45
C TYR A 220 -10.18 13.56 -22.52
N ILE A 221 -10.32 13.39 -21.21
CA ILE A 221 -10.04 14.43 -20.22
C ILE A 221 -8.56 14.80 -20.22
N ALA A 222 -7.66 13.81 -20.34
CA ALA A 222 -6.22 14.03 -20.41
C ALA A 222 -5.76 14.71 -21.71
N GLU A 223 -6.42 14.42 -22.84
CA GLU A 223 -6.13 15.03 -24.14
C GLU A 223 -6.82 16.39 -24.34
N HIS A 224 -7.90 16.69 -23.60
CA HIS A 224 -8.60 17.96 -23.73
C HIS A 224 -7.70 19.11 -23.24
N ALA A 225 -7.56 20.11 -24.11
CA ALA A 225 -6.55 21.15 -23.95
C ALA A 225 -6.63 21.84 -22.57
N HIS A 226 -5.49 21.92 -21.91
CA HIS A 226 -5.28 22.58 -20.62
C HIS A 226 -5.97 21.94 -19.40
N THR A 227 -6.74 20.86 -19.53
CA THR A 227 -7.45 20.25 -18.41
C THR A 227 -6.50 19.81 -17.29
N LEU A 228 -5.44 19.04 -17.62
CA LEU A 228 -4.46 18.58 -16.61
C LEU A 228 -3.71 19.75 -15.96
N ASN A 229 -3.27 20.74 -16.75
CA ASN A 229 -2.62 21.94 -16.24
C ASN A 229 -3.55 22.70 -15.28
N ARG A 230 -4.83 22.79 -15.63
CA ARG A 230 -5.83 23.45 -14.81
C ARG A 230 -6.07 22.72 -13.50
N LEU A 231 -6.08 21.39 -13.49
CA LEU A 231 -6.16 20.61 -12.25
C LEU A 231 -4.97 20.90 -11.33
N VAL A 232 -3.75 21.00 -11.87
CA VAL A 232 -2.55 21.38 -11.11
C VAL A 232 -2.66 22.81 -10.56
N ASP A 233 -3.15 23.77 -11.33
CA ASP A 233 -3.39 25.14 -10.85
C ASP A 233 -4.39 25.16 -9.68
N LEU A 234 -5.46 24.35 -9.76
CA LEU A 234 -6.51 24.27 -8.74
C LEU A 234 -6.04 23.59 -7.44
N MET A 235 -4.91 22.87 -7.44
CA MET A 235 -4.28 22.39 -6.20
C MET A 235 -3.82 23.55 -5.30
N SER A 236 -3.63 24.76 -5.86
CA SER A 236 -3.30 25.97 -5.10
C SER A 236 -4.51 26.89 -4.88
N ALA A 237 -5.74 26.39 -5.08
CA ALA A 237 -6.94 27.19 -4.86
C ALA A 237 -7.09 27.57 -3.37
N GLU A 238 -7.53 28.81 -3.10
CA GLU A 238 -7.82 29.28 -1.73
C GLU A 238 -8.98 28.50 -1.09
N ASN A 239 -9.90 28.00 -1.93
CA ASN A 239 -11.02 27.19 -1.47
C ASN A 239 -10.60 25.73 -1.31
N GLU A 240 -10.51 25.30 -0.05
CA GLU A 240 -10.11 23.94 0.33
C GLU A 240 -10.95 22.84 -0.37
N LYS A 241 -12.24 23.08 -0.61
CA LYS A 241 -13.10 22.08 -1.28
C LYS A 241 -12.73 21.93 -2.75
N VAL A 242 -12.42 23.04 -3.42
CA VAL A 242 -11.93 23.02 -4.80
C VAL A 242 -10.58 22.32 -4.87
N GLN A 243 -9.67 22.68 -3.97
CA GLN A 243 -8.35 22.05 -3.84
C GLN A 243 -8.47 20.53 -3.65
N TYR A 244 -9.30 20.08 -2.71
CA TYR A 244 -9.55 18.65 -2.46
C TYR A 244 -10.13 17.93 -3.68
N GLN A 245 -11.16 18.49 -4.33
CA GLN A 245 -11.76 17.84 -5.50
C GLN A 245 -10.80 17.81 -6.71
N ALA A 246 -9.95 18.82 -6.87
CA ALA A 246 -8.91 18.84 -7.88
C ALA A 246 -7.87 17.75 -7.63
N LEU A 247 -7.37 17.62 -6.40
CA LEU A 247 -6.42 16.58 -5.99
C LEU A 247 -7.00 15.17 -6.15
N ARG A 248 -8.25 14.96 -5.73
CA ARG A 248 -8.94 13.68 -5.90
C ARG A 248 -9.05 13.31 -7.38
N ASN A 249 -9.47 14.26 -8.22
CA ASN A 249 -9.56 14.04 -9.66
C ASN A 249 -8.20 13.71 -10.28
N PHE A 250 -7.19 14.51 -9.94
CA PHE A 250 -5.81 14.31 -10.36
C PHE A 250 -5.29 12.92 -9.97
N SER A 251 -5.54 12.48 -8.73
CA SER A 251 -5.15 11.14 -8.24
C SER A 251 -5.82 10.02 -9.01
N ILE A 252 -7.12 10.15 -9.33
CA ILE A 252 -7.86 9.15 -10.11
C ILE A 252 -7.28 9.03 -11.52
N LEU A 253 -6.98 10.15 -12.17
CA LEU A 253 -6.38 10.17 -13.50
C LEU A 253 -4.95 9.60 -13.50
N ALA A 254 -4.16 9.87 -12.46
CA ALA A 254 -2.79 9.37 -12.29
C ALA A 254 -2.70 7.85 -12.06
N GLN A 255 -3.82 7.16 -11.82
CA GLN A 255 -3.84 5.69 -11.79
C GLN A 255 -3.52 5.08 -13.17
N ASN A 256 -3.87 5.78 -14.25
CA ASN A 256 -3.49 5.36 -15.60
C ASN A 256 -2.05 5.81 -15.89
N GLU A 257 -1.19 4.87 -16.23
CA GLU A 257 0.24 5.08 -16.48
C GLU A 257 0.51 6.12 -17.59
N ASN A 258 -0.16 5.99 -18.74
CA ASN A 258 0.02 6.93 -19.86
C ASN A 258 -0.39 8.37 -19.49
N ILE A 259 -1.40 8.53 -18.65
CA ILE A 259 -1.85 9.85 -18.17
C ILE A 259 -0.89 10.37 -17.10
N ARG A 260 -0.43 9.49 -16.21
CA ARG A 260 0.56 9.82 -15.17
C ARG A 260 1.87 10.33 -15.78
N GLU A 261 2.38 9.68 -16.82
CA GLU A 261 3.56 10.18 -17.56
C GLU A 261 3.34 11.60 -18.08
N LYS A 262 2.19 11.89 -18.70
CA LYS A 262 1.84 13.23 -19.17
C LYS A 262 1.76 14.23 -18.01
N MET A 263 1.16 13.85 -16.89
CA MET A 263 1.07 14.67 -15.70
C MET A 263 2.44 15.01 -15.10
N ALA A 264 3.37 14.06 -15.09
CA ALA A 264 4.74 14.27 -14.61
C ALA A 264 5.48 15.36 -15.40
N THR A 265 5.12 15.58 -16.68
CA THR A 265 5.69 16.65 -17.51
C THR A 265 5.15 18.05 -17.20
N ILE A 266 4.09 18.17 -16.40
CA ILE A 266 3.46 19.46 -16.09
C ILE A 266 4.38 20.26 -15.16
N PRO A 267 4.74 21.52 -15.51
CA PRO A 267 5.59 22.33 -14.67
C PRO A 267 5.06 22.48 -13.26
N LYS A 268 5.94 22.29 -12.25
CA LYS A 268 5.64 22.42 -10.82
C LYS A 268 4.63 21.42 -10.25
N VAL A 269 4.26 20.37 -10.98
CA VAL A 269 3.30 19.37 -10.47
C VAL A 269 3.72 18.80 -9.11
N PHE A 270 4.99 18.43 -8.97
CA PHE A 270 5.51 17.90 -7.71
C PHE A 270 5.66 18.96 -6.63
N ASP A 271 6.06 20.20 -6.98
CA ASP A 271 6.09 21.31 -6.02
C ASP A 271 4.69 21.59 -5.45
N SER A 272 3.65 21.56 -6.30
CA SER A 272 2.25 21.73 -5.90
C SER A 272 1.78 20.61 -4.99
N LEU A 273 2.10 19.34 -5.30
CA LEU A 273 1.77 18.21 -4.44
C LEU A 273 2.45 18.34 -3.06
N VAL A 274 3.74 18.66 -3.04
CA VAL A 274 4.50 18.89 -1.80
C VAL A 274 3.90 20.03 -0.98
N ASP A 275 3.52 21.13 -1.62
CA ASP A 275 2.86 22.23 -0.93
C ASP A 275 1.51 21.80 -0.34
N CYS A 276 0.73 20.97 -1.03
CA CYS A 276 -0.54 20.46 -0.53
C CYS A 276 -0.39 19.57 0.71
N PHE A 277 0.55 18.61 0.73
CA PHE A 277 0.72 17.76 1.92
C PHE A 277 1.55 18.40 3.04
N SER A 278 2.40 19.40 2.73
CA SER A 278 3.19 20.12 3.75
C SER A 278 2.44 21.29 4.40
N LYS A 279 1.61 22.01 3.65
CA LYS A 279 0.91 23.23 4.10
C LYS A 279 -0.61 23.10 4.11
N GLY A 280 -1.17 22.02 3.56
CA GLY A 280 -2.61 21.82 3.50
C GLY A 280 -3.26 21.92 4.89
N GLU A 281 -4.37 22.66 4.97
CA GLU A 281 -5.04 22.92 6.24
C GLU A 281 -5.76 21.68 6.78
N SER A 282 -6.30 20.84 5.88
CA SER A 282 -7.06 19.65 6.26
C SER A 282 -6.35 18.33 5.92
N ASP A 283 -6.65 17.32 6.73
CA ASP A 283 -6.14 15.97 6.53
C ASP A 283 -6.57 15.38 5.19
N ARG A 284 -7.75 15.76 4.67
CA ARG A 284 -8.23 15.30 3.37
C ARG A 284 -7.35 15.76 2.21
N VAL A 285 -6.92 17.03 2.25
CA VAL A 285 -5.98 17.57 1.25
C VAL A 285 -4.63 16.88 1.35
N LYS A 286 -4.12 16.69 2.57
CA LYS A 286 -2.84 16.00 2.79
C LYS A 286 -2.86 14.55 2.31
N VAL A 287 -3.94 13.82 2.60
CA VAL A 287 -4.14 12.43 2.16
C VAL A 287 -4.14 12.35 0.64
N GLU A 288 -4.98 13.13 -0.04
CA GLU A 288 -5.08 13.06 -1.51
C GLU A 288 -3.78 13.51 -2.19
N ALA A 289 -3.10 14.53 -1.66
CA ALA A 289 -1.82 14.96 -2.21
C ALA A 289 -0.70 13.93 -1.99
N SER A 290 -0.66 13.30 -0.82
CA SER A 290 0.30 12.23 -0.53
C SER A 290 0.02 11.00 -1.39
N ARG A 291 -1.25 10.60 -1.53
CA ARG A 291 -1.70 9.52 -2.42
C ARG A 291 -1.32 9.79 -3.87
N ALA A 292 -1.56 11.00 -4.36
CA ALA A 292 -1.15 11.40 -5.71
C ALA A 292 0.37 11.25 -5.87
N PHE A 293 1.16 11.72 -4.90
CA PHE A 293 2.62 11.61 -4.92
C PHE A 293 3.10 10.15 -4.94
N VAL A 294 2.46 9.27 -4.14
CA VAL A 294 2.74 7.82 -4.12
C VAL A 294 2.56 7.20 -5.50
N LEU A 295 1.55 7.59 -6.27
CA LEU A 295 1.32 7.03 -7.61
C LEU A 295 2.51 7.27 -8.54
N PHE A 296 3.22 8.39 -8.40
CA PHE A 296 4.45 8.65 -9.16
C PHE A 296 5.65 7.88 -8.61
N SER A 297 5.69 7.58 -7.31
CA SER A 297 6.78 6.78 -6.72
C SER A 297 6.67 5.27 -7.00
N GLN A 298 5.68 4.84 -7.79
CA GLN A 298 5.58 3.44 -8.22
C GLN A 298 6.50 3.14 -9.41
N ASP A 299 6.90 4.17 -10.15
CA ASP A 299 7.85 4.07 -11.24
C ASP A 299 9.28 4.20 -10.70
N GLU A 300 10.07 3.14 -10.85
CA GLU A 300 11.46 3.08 -10.39
C GLU A 300 12.33 4.17 -11.04
N GLU A 301 12.03 4.59 -12.28
CA GLU A 301 12.77 5.64 -12.99
C GLU A 301 12.52 7.05 -12.42
N GLU A 302 11.43 7.23 -11.68
CA GLU A 302 11.02 8.51 -11.10
C GLU A 302 11.44 8.67 -9.63
N LEU A 303 11.81 7.58 -8.94
CA LEU A 303 12.15 7.60 -7.51
C LEU A 303 13.22 8.64 -7.17
N GLU A 304 14.37 8.61 -7.87
CA GLU A 304 15.48 9.53 -7.62
C GLU A 304 15.02 10.99 -7.80
N LYS A 305 14.28 11.29 -8.88
CA LYS A 305 13.77 12.64 -9.19
C LYS A 305 12.78 13.11 -8.14
N LEU A 306 11.86 12.26 -7.71
CA LEU A 306 10.87 12.58 -6.67
C LEU A 306 11.54 12.90 -5.33
N GLY A 307 12.60 12.18 -4.98
CA GLY A 307 13.40 12.47 -3.78
C GLY A 307 14.34 13.68 -3.93
N GLU A 308 14.47 14.26 -5.13
CA GLU A 308 15.13 15.56 -5.34
C GLU A 308 14.16 16.75 -5.27
N VAL A 309 12.85 16.50 -5.30
CA VAL A 309 11.85 17.55 -5.18
C VAL A 309 12.05 18.27 -3.83
N PRO A 310 12.21 19.61 -3.83
CA PRO A 310 12.53 20.36 -2.63
C PRO A 310 11.53 20.10 -1.50
N ARG A 311 12.04 19.72 -0.32
CA ARG A 311 11.26 19.46 0.89
C ARG A 311 10.30 18.26 0.82
N ALA A 312 10.30 17.46 -0.25
CA ALA A 312 9.36 16.35 -0.38
C ALA A 312 9.54 15.32 0.74
N LEU A 313 10.77 14.80 0.91
CA LEU A 313 11.09 13.81 1.94
C LEU A 313 10.91 14.39 3.35
N GLU A 314 11.35 15.63 3.61
CA GLU A 314 11.18 16.28 4.91
C GLU A 314 9.71 16.44 5.27
N SER A 315 8.89 16.86 4.30
CA SER A 315 7.46 17.07 4.54
C SER A 315 6.72 15.76 4.75
N LEU A 316 7.09 14.68 4.06
CA LEU A 316 6.54 13.34 4.33
C LEU A 316 6.94 12.85 5.73
N VAL A 317 8.19 13.09 6.16
CA VAL A 317 8.64 12.76 7.52
C VAL A 317 7.87 13.53 8.59
N ASP A 318 7.55 14.81 8.34
CA ASP A 318 6.75 15.64 9.25
C ASP A 318 5.30 15.14 9.41
N LEU A 319 4.82 14.28 8.51
CA LEU A 319 3.49 13.65 8.56
C LEU A 319 3.47 12.30 9.31
N LEU A 320 4.63 11.69 9.58
CA LEU A 320 4.72 10.43 10.32
C LEU A 320 4.34 10.48 11.81
N PRO A 321 4.57 11.55 12.59
CA PRO A 321 4.31 11.55 14.03
C PRO A 321 2.89 11.10 14.40
N LYS A 322 2.76 10.38 15.53
CA LYS A 322 1.50 9.77 16.04
C LYS A 322 0.38 10.78 16.31
N GLU A 323 0.68 12.08 16.36
CA GLU A 323 -0.35 13.11 16.52
C GLU A 323 -1.14 13.40 15.22
N ASN A 324 -0.63 12.99 14.05
CA ASN A 324 -1.33 13.15 12.78
C ASN A 324 -2.43 12.09 12.62
N ALA A 325 -3.42 12.38 11.78
CA ALA A 325 -4.48 11.44 11.47
C ALA A 325 -3.92 10.16 10.82
N GLU A 326 -4.45 9.00 11.21
CA GLU A 326 -3.97 7.68 10.76
C GLU A 326 -3.89 7.57 9.23
N ASN A 327 -4.91 8.05 8.52
CA ASN A 327 -4.92 8.06 7.05
C ASN A 327 -3.82 8.93 6.44
N VAL A 328 -3.45 10.05 7.06
CA VAL A 328 -2.32 10.90 6.64
C VAL A 328 -1.00 10.15 6.86
N GLN A 329 -0.85 9.50 8.01
CA GLN A 329 0.33 8.71 8.33
C GLN A 329 0.52 7.54 7.35
N THR A 330 -0.57 6.82 7.02
CA THR A 330 -0.53 5.70 6.08
C THR A 330 -0.02 6.14 4.71
N GLU A 331 -0.53 7.23 4.14
CA GLU A 331 -0.06 7.72 2.83
C GLU A 331 1.39 8.21 2.90
N ALA A 332 1.78 8.90 3.98
CA ALA A 332 3.15 9.38 4.17
C ALA A 332 4.15 8.21 4.33
N ALA A 333 3.81 7.22 5.14
CA ALA A 333 4.61 6.01 5.33
C ALA A 333 4.70 5.20 4.03
N THR A 334 3.62 5.13 3.25
CA THR A 334 3.61 4.50 1.93
C THR A 334 4.60 5.20 1.00
N ALA A 335 4.54 6.53 0.89
CA ALA A 335 5.45 7.30 0.06
C ALA A 335 6.92 7.10 0.47
N ILE A 336 7.22 7.14 1.77
CA ILE A 336 8.59 6.94 2.26
C ILE A 336 9.07 5.50 1.99
N ALA A 337 8.21 4.50 2.15
CA ALA A 337 8.55 3.12 1.84
C ALA A 337 8.92 2.97 0.35
N PHE A 338 8.12 3.51 -0.58
CA PHE A 338 8.45 3.50 -2.01
C PHE A 338 9.72 4.30 -2.34
N LEU A 339 9.82 5.55 -1.87
CA LEU A 339 10.95 6.41 -2.18
C LEU A 339 12.28 5.87 -1.64
N SER A 340 12.26 5.17 -0.49
CA SER A 340 13.45 4.62 0.13
C SER A 340 14.00 3.37 -0.55
N SER A 341 13.27 2.74 -1.48
CA SER A 341 13.83 1.62 -2.25
C SER A 341 15.00 2.08 -3.14
N ASP A 342 15.00 3.35 -3.56
CA ASP A 342 16.18 4.01 -4.12
C ASP A 342 17.21 4.35 -3.02
N LYS A 343 18.47 4.00 -3.27
CA LYS A 343 19.57 4.15 -2.30
C LYS A 343 19.90 5.61 -2.02
N THR A 344 19.80 6.49 -3.01
CA THR A 344 20.09 7.92 -2.83
C THR A 344 19.05 8.53 -1.89
N ASN A 345 17.77 8.19 -2.08
CA ASN A 345 16.69 8.62 -1.22
C ASN A 345 16.75 7.99 0.17
N ALA A 346 17.09 6.70 0.29
CA ALA A 346 17.30 6.05 1.58
C ALA A 346 18.30 6.83 2.45
N ARG A 347 19.45 7.22 1.86
CA ARG A 347 20.46 8.05 2.54
C ARG A 347 19.92 9.42 2.94
N LYS A 348 19.15 10.06 2.07
CA LYS A 348 18.50 11.36 2.36
C LYS A 348 17.56 11.20 3.56
N VAL A 349 16.67 10.20 3.57
CA VAL A 349 15.73 9.93 4.67
C VAL A 349 16.47 9.77 6.00
N VAL A 350 17.53 8.95 6.03
CA VAL A 350 18.37 8.78 7.23
C VAL A 350 19.04 10.08 7.68
N GLY A 351 19.31 11.01 6.76
CA GLY A 351 19.87 12.34 7.03
C GLY A 351 18.87 13.37 7.55
N ILE A 352 17.56 13.15 7.39
CA ILE A 352 16.52 14.10 7.79
C ILE A 352 16.39 14.13 9.32
N THR A 353 16.28 15.34 9.86
CA THR A 353 16.10 15.55 11.31
C THR A 353 14.80 14.90 11.77
N LYS A 354 14.86 14.12 12.87
CA LYS A 354 13.74 13.34 13.43
C LYS A 354 13.20 12.17 12.60
N ALA A 355 13.63 11.96 11.35
CA ALA A 355 13.11 10.86 10.53
C ALA A 355 13.25 9.50 11.22
N LEU A 356 14.45 9.17 11.71
CA LEU A 356 14.68 7.93 12.45
C LEU A 356 13.87 7.85 13.74
N GLN A 357 13.67 8.97 14.46
CA GLN A 357 12.87 8.97 15.68
C GLN A 357 11.40 8.63 15.35
N SER A 358 10.83 9.27 14.33
CA SER A 358 9.45 9.01 13.89
C SER A 358 9.25 7.57 13.43
N LEU A 359 10.20 7.03 12.63
CA LEU A 359 10.15 5.63 12.18
C LEU A 359 10.24 4.66 13.36
N VAL A 360 11.15 4.90 14.32
CA VAL A 360 11.27 4.06 15.52
C VAL A 360 10.00 4.10 16.36
N ASP A 361 9.42 5.28 16.58
CA ASP A 361 8.20 5.45 17.40
C ASP A 361 6.97 4.76 16.79
N LEU A 362 6.94 4.60 15.45
CA LEU A 362 5.88 3.90 14.73
C LEU A 362 6.09 2.38 14.62
N LEU A 363 7.27 1.85 14.93
CA LEU A 363 7.53 0.41 14.89
C LEU A 363 7.00 -0.34 16.14
N CYS A 364 6.42 0.37 17.11
CA CYS A 364 5.88 -0.20 18.35
C CYS A 364 4.54 -0.95 18.16
N GLU A 365 4.22 -1.85 19.10
CA GLU A 365 3.00 -2.70 19.10
C GLU A 365 1.67 -1.92 19.11
N ASP A 366 1.66 -0.68 19.58
CA ASP A 366 0.46 0.18 19.65
C ASP A 366 0.14 0.90 18.33
N THR A 367 1.01 0.78 17.33
CA THR A 367 0.80 1.35 15.99
C THR A 367 -0.14 0.46 15.17
N PRO A 368 -1.09 1.05 14.39
CA PRO A 368 -1.89 0.28 13.43
C PRO A 368 -1.01 -0.59 12.53
N LEU A 369 -1.41 -1.85 12.34
CA LEU A 369 -0.60 -2.88 11.68
C LEU A 369 -0.14 -2.47 10.27
N ASP A 370 -1.01 -1.80 9.50
CA ASP A 370 -0.67 -1.32 8.16
C ASP A 370 0.47 -0.30 8.17
N ILE A 371 0.47 0.62 9.15
CA ILE A 371 1.55 1.62 9.31
C ILE A 371 2.81 0.95 9.82
N GLN A 372 2.69 0.04 10.80
CA GLN A 372 3.82 -0.71 11.34
C GLN A 372 4.54 -1.50 10.23
N TYR A 373 3.76 -2.13 9.33
CA TYR A 373 4.28 -2.82 8.16
C TYR A 373 5.04 -1.89 7.21
N LEU A 374 4.45 -0.76 6.82
CA LEU A 374 5.12 0.22 5.94
C LEU A 374 6.41 0.76 6.53
N VAL A 375 6.44 0.96 7.85
CA VAL A 375 7.64 1.39 8.57
C VAL A 375 8.69 0.27 8.62
N ALA A 376 8.30 -0.99 8.84
CA ALA A 376 9.21 -2.12 8.77
C ALA A 376 9.82 -2.28 7.35
N VAL A 377 9.02 -2.12 6.30
CA VAL A 377 9.51 -2.08 4.90
C VAL A 377 10.48 -0.93 4.68
N THR A 378 10.18 0.25 5.24
CA THR A 378 11.12 1.38 5.20
C THR A 378 12.44 1.00 5.86
N PHE A 379 12.45 0.34 7.02
CA PHE A 379 13.69 -0.15 7.64
C PHE A 379 14.45 -1.14 6.75
N VAL A 380 13.76 -2.07 6.07
CA VAL A 380 14.41 -2.97 5.10
C VAL A 380 15.14 -2.16 4.03
N ASN A 381 14.45 -1.20 3.41
CA ASN A 381 15.02 -0.36 2.36
C ASN A 381 16.20 0.47 2.84
N LEU A 382 16.08 1.08 4.02
CA LEU A 382 17.16 1.86 4.63
C LEU A 382 18.38 1.01 4.97
N THR A 383 18.18 -0.21 5.47
CA THR A 383 19.26 -1.13 5.87
C THR A 383 19.89 -1.88 4.70
N ALA A 384 19.21 -1.95 3.55
CA ALA A 384 19.76 -2.54 2.33
C ALA A 384 21.02 -1.80 1.87
N ASP A 385 21.08 -0.48 2.08
CA ASP A 385 22.28 0.32 1.84
C ASP A 385 23.27 0.27 3.02
N LYS A 386 24.48 -0.22 2.74
CA LYS A 386 25.55 -0.38 3.72
C LYS A 386 25.91 0.90 4.47
N GLU A 387 25.82 2.06 3.81
CA GLU A 387 26.19 3.36 4.39
C GLU A 387 25.26 3.77 5.56
N ASN A 388 24.06 3.19 5.63
CA ASN A 388 23.08 3.51 6.67
C ASN A 388 23.17 2.57 7.87
N ARG A 389 23.70 1.34 7.70
CA ARG A 389 23.56 0.24 8.66
C ARG A 389 24.13 0.56 10.04
N ILE A 390 25.33 1.15 10.10
CA ILE A 390 25.97 1.51 11.37
C ILE A 390 25.13 2.56 12.11
N LYS A 391 24.66 3.58 11.38
CA LYS A 391 23.84 4.65 11.95
C LYS A 391 22.49 4.14 12.45
N LEU A 392 21.85 3.24 11.71
CA LEU A 392 20.57 2.62 12.09
C LEU A 392 20.72 1.69 13.29
N ALA A 393 21.74 0.82 13.31
CA ALA A 393 22.00 -0.07 14.44
C ALA A 393 22.34 0.69 15.73
N ALA A 394 23.03 1.84 15.62
CA ALA A 394 23.36 2.69 16.75
C ALA A 394 22.21 3.62 17.18
N PHE A 395 21.11 3.71 16.43
CA PHE A 395 20.02 4.62 16.75
C PHE A 395 19.20 4.07 17.95
N PRO A 396 18.94 4.88 19.00
CA PRO A 396 18.26 4.41 20.19
C PRO A 396 16.91 3.75 19.88
N LYS A 397 16.67 2.57 20.47
CA LYS A 397 15.46 1.75 20.30
C LYS A 397 15.19 1.21 18.89
N ALA A 398 16.03 1.50 17.89
CA ALA A 398 15.79 1.01 16.53
C ALA A 398 15.85 -0.53 16.48
N VAL A 399 16.92 -1.11 17.01
CA VAL A 399 17.07 -2.57 17.06
C VAL A 399 16.09 -3.18 18.07
N ASP A 400 15.88 -2.56 19.23
CA ASP A 400 14.92 -3.05 20.24
C ASP A 400 13.50 -3.15 19.67
N ASN A 401 13.04 -2.15 18.92
CA ASN A 401 11.71 -2.16 18.31
C ASN A 401 11.62 -3.13 17.12
N LEU A 402 12.69 -3.33 16.35
CA LEU A 402 12.75 -4.39 15.33
C LEU A 402 12.62 -5.78 15.97
N VAL A 403 13.31 -6.02 17.08
CA VAL A 403 13.22 -7.27 17.85
C VAL A 403 11.79 -7.46 18.39
N ALA A 404 11.18 -6.41 18.92
CA ALA A 404 9.80 -6.47 19.42
C ALA A 404 8.76 -6.68 18.29
N ALA A 405 9.04 -6.20 17.07
CA ALA A 405 8.17 -6.38 15.92
C ALA A 405 8.20 -7.82 15.34
N CYS A 406 9.19 -8.63 15.73
CA CYS A 406 9.28 -10.04 15.34
C CYS A 406 8.37 -10.93 16.21
N SER A 407 7.07 -10.89 15.96
CA SER A 407 6.08 -11.79 16.59
C SER A 407 5.90 -13.09 15.80
N THR A 408 5.64 -14.20 16.47
CA THR A 408 5.28 -15.48 15.83
C THR A 408 3.79 -15.61 15.54
N ASP A 409 2.99 -14.57 15.79
CA ASP A 409 1.56 -14.53 15.44
C ASP A 409 1.37 -14.36 13.93
N ASP A 410 0.54 -15.22 13.32
CA ASP A 410 0.15 -15.16 11.91
C ASP A 410 -0.34 -13.77 11.47
N LEU A 411 -1.02 -13.04 12.36
CA LEU A 411 -1.51 -11.69 12.07
C LEU A 411 -0.36 -10.72 11.75
N HIS A 412 0.83 -10.98 12.26
CA HIS A 412 2.00 -10.12 12.13
C HIS A 412 3.01 -10.60 11.09
N LYS A 413 2.72 -11.67 10.33
CA LYS A 413 3.67 -12.29 9.36
C LYS A 413 4.44 -11.28 8.53
N ASP A 414 3.74 -10.35 7.88
CA ASP A 414 4.35 -9.38 6.97
C ASP A 414 5.29 -8.39 7.71
N VAL A 415 4.92 -7.97 8.92
CA VAL A 415 5.75 -7.12 9.79
C VAL A 415 6.97 -7.90 10.29
N THR A 416 6.75 -9.11 10.81
CA THR A 416 7.79 -10.00 11.34
C THR A 416 8.85 -10.27 10.29
N LYS A 417 8.44 -10.56 9.04
CA LYS A 417 9.40 -10.75 7.97
C LYS A 417 10.25 -9.51 7.72
N SER A 418 9.63 -8.35 7.52
CA SER A 418 10.37 -7.12 7.23
C SER A 418 11.29 -6.73 8.39
N ALA A 419 10.86 -6.94 9.64
CA ALA A 419 11.69 -6.73 10.81
C ALA A 419 12.90 -7.68 10.85
N ALA A 420 12.68 -8.98 10.61
CA ALA A 420 13.76 -9.98 10.54
C ALA A 420 14.75 -9.69 9.40
N GLU A 421 14.25 -9.28 8.24
CA GLU A 421 15.07 -8.89 7.09
C GLU A 421 15.93 -7.67 7.38
N ALA A 422 15.37 -6.65 8.04
CA ALA A 422 16.13 -5.47 8.46
C ALA A 422 17.22 -5.84 9.49
N LEU A 423 16.93 -6.72 10.46
CA LEU A 423 17.94 -7.25 11.40
C LEU A 423 19.05 -8.03 10.66
N ALA A 424 18.69 -8.86 9.69
CA ALA A 424 19.63 -9.60 8.86
C ALA A 424 20.52 -8.64 8.05
N ASN A 425 19.96 -7.57 7.49
CA ASN A 425 20.71 -6.55 6.77
C ASN A 425 21.69 -5.81 7.71
N LEU A 426 21.24 -5.40 8.89
CA LEU A 426 22.10 -4.75 9.90
C LEU A 426 23.27 -5.65 10.32
N SER A 427 23.03 -6.95 10.50
CA SER A 427 24.04 -7.93 10.92
C SER A 427 25.12 -8.21 9.88
N SER A 428 24.88 -7.87 8.62
CA SER A 428 25.86 -8.08 7.54
C SER A 428 27.02 -7.07 7.57
N ASP A 429 26.91 -6.00 8.36
CA ASP A 429 28.00 -5.04 8.58
C ASP A 429 28.93 -5.50 9.71
N ASP A 430 30.24 -5.50 9.46
CA ASP A 430 31.24 -5.98 10.41
C ASP A 430 31.24 -5.22 11.74
N GLU A 431 30.97 -3.91 11.73
CA GLU A 431 30.94 -3.08 12.94
C GLU A 431 29.71 -3.35 13.80
N ASN A 432 28.64 -3.86 13.19
CA ASN A 432 27.38 -4.14 13.87
C ASN A 432 27.32 -5.53 14.52
N LYS A 433 28.10 -6.50 14.05
CA LYS A 433 27.99 -7.91 14.49
C LYS A 433 28.07 -8.07 16.00
N ILE A 434 29.11 -7.53 16.64
CA ILE A 434 29.34 -7.71 18.09
C ILE A 434 28.30 -6.90 18.91
N PRO A 435 28.02 -5.61 18.60
CA PRO A 435 26.97 -4.86 19.28
C PRO A 435 25.58 -5.50 19.18
N LEU A 436 25.16 -5.97 18.00
CA LEU A 436 23.84 -6.58 17.79
C LEU A 436 23.65 -7.84 18.63
N ALA A 437 24.65 -8.73 18.69
CA ALA A 437 24.60 -9.90 19.56
C ALA A 437 24.64 -9.57 21.07
N GLY A 438 24.79 -8.28 21.43
CA GLY A 438 24.63 -7.78 22.80
C GLY A 438 23.28 -7.11 23.07
N VAL A 439 22.43 -6.94 22.05
CA VAL A 439 21.08 -6.39 22.22
C VAL A 439 20.19 -7.42 22.90
N PRO A 440 19.46 -7.06 23.98
CA PRO A 440 18.58 -7.99 24.67
C PRO A 440 17.56 -8.65 23.74
N HIS A 441 17.33 -9.95 23.93
CA HIS A 441 16.36 -10.75 23.19
C HIS A 441 16.63 -10.93 21.69
N LEU A 442 17.63 -10.28 21.09
CA LEU A 442 17.87 -10.36 19.65
C LEU A 442 18.20 -11.78 19.21
N LEU A 443 19.13 -12.45 19.89
CA LEU A 443 19.53 -13.82 19.52
C LEU A 443 18.41 -14.81 19.82
N GLU A 444 17.71 -14.65 20.95
CA GLU A 444 16.53 -15.45 21.29
C GLU A 444 15.42 -15.32 20.25
N THR A 445 15.16 -14.09 19.77
CA THR A 445 14.18 -13.84 18.70
C THR A 445 14.58 -14.52 17.41
N LEU A 446 15.82 -14.38 16.94
CA LEU A 446 16.26 -15.04 15.71
C LEU A 446 16.20 -16.58 15.82
N VAL A 447 16.54 -17.15 16.98
CA VAL A 447 16.41 -18.61 17.21
C VAL A 447 14.95 -19.04 17.24
N ASN A 448 14.05 -18.27 17.87
CA ASN A 448 12.63 -18.57 17.91
C ASN A 448 11.97 -18.51 16.53
N LEU A 449 12.44 -17.63 15.64
CA LEU A 449 11.93 -17.53 14.27
C LEU A 449 12.33 -18.71 13.37
N LEU A 450 13.18 -19.63 13.84
CA LEU A 450 13.54 -20.86 13.11
C LEU A 450 12.61 -22.05 13.44
N GLN A 451 11.55 -21.86 14.24
CA GLN A 451 10.58 -22.91 14.56
C GLN A 451 9.85 -23.41 13.31
N GLU A 452 9.53 -24.71 13.26
CA GLU A 452 8.88 -25.40 12.13
C GLU A 452 7.53 -24.75 11.71
N ASP A 453 6.79 -24.18 12.66
CA ASP A 453 5.51 -23.52 12.42
C ASP A 453 5.63 -22.05 11.94
N VAL A 454 6.86 -21.52 11.86
CA VAL A 454 7.13 -20.18 11.30
C VAL A 454 7.31 -20.29 9.78
N TYR A 455 6.75 -19.34 9.05
CA TYR A 455 6.86 -19.28 7.59
C TYR A 455 8.31 -19.29 7.11
N GLU A 456 8.58 -20.11 6.08
CA GLU A 456 9.89 -20.29 5.43
C GLU A 456 10.60 -18.98 5.11
N ASP A 457 9.87 -17.99 4.58
CA ASP A 457 10.44 -16.70 4.19
C ASP A 457 10.84 -15.81 5.38
N ILE A 458 10.35 -16.10 6.58
CA ILE A 458 10.78 -15.49 7.85
C ILE A 458 11.96 -16.29 8.43
N GLN A 459 11.86 -17.62 8.44
CA GLN A 459 12.94 -18.50 8.90
C GLN A 459 14.24 -18.21 8.14
N TYR A 460 14.16 -18.04 6.81
CA TYR A 460 15.30 -17.68 5.96
C TYR A 460 15.99 -16.38 6.43
N GLU A 461 15.21 -15.33 6.73
CA GLU A 461 15.77 -14.06 7.20
C GLU A 461 16.44 -14.21 8.58
N ALA A 462 15.84 -15.01 9.46
CA ALA A 462 16.40 -15.31 10.77
C ALA A 462 17.73 -16.10 10.67
N GLY A 463 17.76 -17.15 9.84
CA GLY A 463 18.95 -17.94 9.56
C GLY A 463 20.07 -17.11 8.95
N ARG A 464 19.75 -16.25 7.98
CA ARG A 464 20.69 -15.30 7.38
C ARG A 464 21.29 -14.35 8.43
N GLY A 465 20.46 -13.85 9.35
CA GLY A 465 20.89 -13.02 10.47
C GLY A 465 21.86 -13.76 11.41
N LEU A 466 21.53 -14.97 11.83
CA LEU A 466 22.39 -15.80 12.68
C LEU A 466 23.73 -16.12 12.01
N ARG A 467 23.73 -16.49 10.72
CA ARG A 467 24.93 -16.73 9.93
C ARG A 467 25.85 -15.52 9.94
N ASN A 468 25.31 -14.34 9.62
CA ASN A 468 26.07 -13.10 9.62
C ASN A 468 26.70 -12.79 10.98
N LEU A 469 25.94 -12.96 12.08
CA LEU A 469 26.43 -12.73 13.43
C LEU A 469 27.51 -13.74 13.85
N ALA A 470 27.40 -15.01 13.43
CA ALA A 470 28.33 -16.09 13.77
C ALA A 470 29.72 -15.95 13.13
N THR A 471 29.84 -15.15 12.06
CA THR A 471 31.14 -14.84 11.46
C THR A 471 32.10 -14.19 12.47
N ALA A 472 31.57 -13.42 13.43
CA ALA A 472 32.35 -12.86 14.53
C ALA A 472 32.55 -13.92 15.63
N GLU A 473 33.81 -14.27 15.91
CA GLU A 473 34.18 -15.32 16.87
C GLU A 473 33.55 -15.13 18.26
N VAL A 474 33.52 -13.90 18.75
CA VAL A 474 32.94 -13.54 20.06
C VAL A 474 31.44 -13.86 20.16
N ASN A 475 30.72 -13.85 19.04
CA ASN A 475 29.28 -14.11 19.02
C ASN A 475 28.94 -15.60 19.01
N ARG A 476 29.87 -16.47 18.59
CA ARG A 476 29.61 -17.91 18.45
C ARG A 476 29.17 -18.54 19.77
N VAL A 477 29.89 -18.22 20.85
CA VAL A 477 29.54 -18.67 22.21
C VAL A 477 28.17 -18.14 22.62
N LYS A 478 27.90 -16.85 22.39
CA LYS A 478 26.61 -16.24 22.74
C LYS A 478 25.44 -16.91 22.02
N ILE A 479 25.58 -17.17 20.71
CA ILE A 479 24.56 -17.86 19.91
C ILE A 479 24.34 -19.27 20.45
N ALA A 480 25.41 -20.01 20.72
CA ALA A 480 25.31 -21.37 21.26
C ALA A 480 24.81 -21.42 22.71
N GLU A 481 24.84 -20.33 23.46
CA GLU A 481 24.30 -20.23 24.83
C GLU A 481 22.82 -19.87 24.87
N VAL A 482 22.23 -19.42 23.75
CA VAL A 482 20.78 -19.23 23.65
C VAL A 482 20.08 -20.59 23.84
N PRO A 483 19.03 -20.66 24.68
CA PRO A 483 18.27 -21.88 24.88
C PRO A 483 17.78 -22.47 23.55
N ASP A 484 17.93 -23.78 23.41
CA ASP A 484 17.50 -24.57 22.25
C ASP A 484 18.10 -24.15 20.89
N ALA A 485 19.12 -23.28 20.88
CA ALA A 485 19.66 -22.75 19.63
C ALA A 485 20.32 -23.84 18.77
N LEU A 486 21.13 -24.72 19.38
CA LEU A 486 21.80 -25.78 18.64
C LEU A 486 20.81 -26.84 18.15
N GLU A 487 19.83 -27.16 19.00
CA GLU A 487 18.70 -28.05 18.71
C GLU A 487 17.93 -27.53 17.49
N ARG A 488 17.56 -26.25 17.49
CA ARG A 488 16.80 -25.61 16.41
C ARG A 488 17.56 -25.57 15.10
N LEU A 489 18.86 -25.26 15.13
CA LEU A 489 19.71 -25.30 13.93
C LEU A 489 19.77 -26.72 13.35
N VAL A 490 19.88 -27.76 14.20
CA VAL A 490 19.89 -29.15 13.73
C VAL A 490 18.52 -29.58 13.19
N GLU A 491 17.42 -29.14 13.79
CA GLU A 491 16.05 -29.39 13.31
C GLU A 491 15.85 -28.86 11.89
N VAL A 492 16.24 -27.61 11.62
CA VAL A 492 16.14 -27.01 10.27
C VAL A 492 16.94 -27.80 9.24
N LEU A 493 18.13 -28.30 9.59
CA LEU A 493 18.94 -29.15 8.68
C LEU A 493 18.33 -30.55 8.47
N ALA A 494 17.57 -31.04 9.44
CA ALA A 494 16.91 -32.34 9.37
C ALA A 494 15.63 -32.31 8.54
N ASP A 495 15.10 -31.12 8.23
CA ASP A 495 13.88 -30.96 7.45
C ASP A 495 14.08 -31.42 5.99
N ASP A 496 13.12 -32.19 5.49
CA ASP A 496 13.15 -32.76 4.14
C ASP A 496 12.39 -31.90 3.12
N ASP A 497 11.92 -30.70 3.50
CA ASP A 497 11.33 -29.74 2.57
C ASP A 497 12.41 -29.05 1.70
N ASP A 498 12.37 -29.33 0.40
CA ASP A 498 13.27 -28.74 -0.60
C ASP A 498 13.17 -27.20 -0.64
N ALA A 499 12.04 -26.62 -0.21
CA ALA A 499 11.90 -25.17 -0.13
C ALA A 499 12.90 -24.54 0.87
N LEU A 500 13.30 -25.30 1.90
CA LEU A 500 14.23 -24.83 2.94
C LEU A 500 15.71 -24.88 2.52
N GLU A 501 16.06 -25.38 1.33
CA GLU A 501 17.47 -25.56 0.92
C GLU A 501 18.34 -24.32 1.13
N LYS A 502 17.81 -23.14 0.76
CA LYS A 502 18.53 -21.88 0.92
C LYS A 502 18.78 -21.52 2.39
N LEU A 503 17.78 -21.77 3.25
CA LEU A 503 17.92 -21.60 4.70
C LEU A 503 18.89 -22.63 5.27
N GLN A 504 18.81 -23.89 4.82
CA GLN A 504 19.68 -24.98 5.27
C GLN A 504 21.15 -24.70 4.96
N ALA A 505 21.47 -24.08 3.81
CA ALA A 505 22.82 -23.61 3.52
C ALA A 505 23.31 -22.60 4.57
N ASP A 506 22.49 -21.59 4.91
CA ASP A 506 22.83 -20.55 5.90
C ASP A 506 22.96 -21.13 7.31
N VAL A 507 22.09 -22.07 7.68
CA VAL A 507 22.13 -22.76 8.98
C VAL A 507 23.33 -23.70 9.08
N ALA A 508 23.67 -24.42 8.02
CA ALA A 508 24.86 -25.27 7.98
C ALA A 508 26.15 -24.43 8.08
N GLU A 509 26.19 -23.27 7.41
CA GLU A 509 27.32 -22.35 7.54
C GLU A 509 27.41 -21.76 8.94
N THR A 510 26.26 -21.42 9.55
CA THR A 510 26.19 -21.02 10.96
C THR A 510 26.79 -22.09 11.86
N LEU A 511 26.38 -23.36 11.73
CA LEU A 511 26.95 -24.47 12.49
C LEU A 511 28.45 -24.63 12.24
N ALA A 512 28.94 -24.47 11.01
CA ALA A 512 30.37 -24.51 10.73
C ALA A 512 31.12 -23.43 11.53
N TYR A 513 30.63 -22.19 11.56
CA TYR A 513 31.23 -21.15 12.39
C TYR A 513 31.18 -21.52 13.87
N LEU A 514 30.04 -21.97 14.40
CA LEU A 514 29.89 -22.34 15.80
C LEU A 514 30.83 -23.49 16.21
N CYS A 515 30.91 -24.54 15.39
CA CYS A 515 31.70 -25.75 15.64
C CYS A 515 33.21 -25.55 15.51
N SER A 516 33.66 -24.40 15.02
CA SER A 516 35.08 -24.02 15.11
C SER A 516 35.56 -23.89 16.57
N ASP A 517 34.65 -23.68 17.52
CA ASP A 517 34.89 -23.91 18.94
C ASP A 517 34.61 -25.40 19.27
N PRO A 518 35.64 -26.16 19.70
CA PRO A 518 35.48 -27.59 19.99
C PRO A 518 34.43 -27.91 21.06
N SER A 519 34.20 -27.00 22.02
CA SER A 519 33.21 -27.20 23.09
C SER A 519 31.78 -27.14 22.56
N ILE A 520 31.52 -26.24 21.59
CA ILE A 520 30.24 -26.17 20.90
C ILE A 520 30.10 -27.37 19.96
N GLY A 521 31.15 -27.74 19.23
CA GLY A 521 31.15 -28.93 18.38
C GLY A 521 30.79 -30.22 19.13
N ALA A 522 31.31 -30.41 20.34
CA ALA A 522 30.95 -31.54 21.19
C ALA A 522 29.46 -31.55 21.61
N ARG A 523 28.86 -30.36 21.85
CA ARG A 523 27.43 -30.22 22.14
C ARG A 523 26.58 -30.56 20.92
N VAL A 524 26.97 -30.09 19.74
CA VAL A 524 26.28 -30.40 18.47
C VAL A 524 26.31 -31.91 18.19
N LEU A 525 27.44 -32.59 18.42
CA LEU A 525 27.55 -34.04 18.25
C LEU A 525 26.71 -34.86 19.23
N ALA A 526 26.36 -34.29 20.38
CA ALA A 526 25.47 -34.92 21.34
C ALA A 526 23.99 -34.84 20.91
N LEU A 527 23.66 -33.97 19.96
CA LEU A 527 22.31 -33.85 19.44
C LEU A 527 21.97 -35.01 18.49
N PRO A 528 20.75 -35.54 18.57
CA PRO A 528 20.31 -36.60 17.67
C PRO A 528 20.35 -36.10 16.22
N ASN A 529 20.75 -37.00 15.31
CA ASN A 529 20.77 -36.77 13.87
C ASN A 529 21.62 -35.58 13.35
N ALA A 530 22.38 -34.85 14.17
CA ALA A 530 23.18 -33.71 13.71
C ALA A 530 24.12 -34.05 12.53
N ILE A 531 24.87 -35.14 12.63
CA ILE A 531 25.73 -35.61 11.52
C ILE A 531 24.89 -36.21 10.38
N GLY A 532 23.80 -36.91 10.69
CA GLY A 532 22.91 -37.50 9.68
C GLY A 532 22.33 -36.45 8.74
N SER A 533 21.82 -35.34 9.30
CA SER A 533 21.31 -34.20 8.55
C SER A 533 22.39 -33.57 7.67
N LEU A 534 23.59 -33.35 8.21
CA LEU A 534 24.72 -32.82 7.42
C LEU A 534 25.10 -33.77 6.27
N VAL A 535 25.20 -35.08 6.52
CA VAL A 535 25.51 -36.09 5.49
C VAL A 535 24.47 -36.13 4.39
N ARG A 536 23.17 -35.98 4.73
CA ARG A 536 22.07 -35.88 3.77
C ARG A 536 22.28 -34.67 2.86
N LEU A 537 22.55 -33.49 3.44
CA LEU A 537 22.80 -32.26 2.67
C LEU A 537 24.05 -32.34 1.78
N VAL A 538 25.12 -32.99 2.25
CA VAL A 538 26.28 -33.22 1.37
C VAL A 538 25.93 -34.13 0.20
N SER A 539 25.00 -35.07 0.40
CA SER A 539 24.52 -35.97 -0.65
C SER A 539 23.41 -35.37 -1.52
N SER A 540 23.03 -34.10 -1.31
CA SER A 540 22.02 -33.43 -2.13
C SER A 540 22.54 -33.29 -3.56
N ASP A 541 21.72 -33.69 -4.53
CA ASP A 541 22.00 -33.50 -5.96
C ASP A 541 21.40 -32.18 -6.49
N THR A 542 20.95 -31.28 -5.59
CA THR A 542 20.27 -30.04 -5.95
C THR A 542 21.27 -28.99 -6.45
N GLU A 543 20.98 -28.40 -7.60
CA GLU A 543 21.83 -27.38 -8.23
C GLU A 543 21.38 -25.95 -7.92
N GLU A 544 20.22 -25.77 -7.28
CA GLU A 544 19.60 -24.44 -7.08
C GLU A 544 20.36 -23.61 -6.04
N PHE A 545 20.76 -24.22 -4.92
CA PHE A 545 21.55 -23.59 -3.86
C PHE A 545 22.70 -24.50 -3.42
N ASP A 546 23.88 -23.92 -3.14
CA ASP A 546 25.04 -24.68 -2.65
C ASP A 546 24.89 -25.04 -1.16
N VAL A 547 24.16 -26.11 -0.88
CA VAL A 547 24.01 -26.70 0.47
C VAL A 547 25.18 -27.61 0.84
N GLN A 548 25.87 -28.18 -0.16
CA GLN A 548 26.93 -29.16 0.03
C GLN A 548 28.16 -28.54 0.70
N SER A 549 28.61 -27.37 0.24
CA SER A 549 29.82 -26.72 0.75
C SER A 549 29.70 -26.34 2.23
N PRO A 550 28.64 -25.64 2.69
CA PRO A 550 28.42 -25.38 4.11
C PRO A 550 28.34 -26.64 4.97
N ALA A 551 27.63 -27.68 4.51
CA ALA A 551 27.51 -28.93 5.24
C ALA A 551 28.85 -29.66 5.38
N LEU A 552 29.67 -29.71 4.32
CA LEU A 552 31.03 -30.23 4.37
C LEU A 552 31.92 -29.47 5.35
N ASN A 553 31.83 -28.15 5.36
CA ASN A 553 32.59 -27.32 6.29
C ASN A 553 32.20 -27.59 7.74
N ALA A 554 30.90 -27.75 8.02
CA ALA A 554 30.43 -28.12 9.36
C ALA A 554 30.97 -29.49 9.80
N ILE A 555 30.91 -30.51 8.94
CA ILE A 555 31.50 -31.83 9.25
C ILE A 555 33.02 -31.72 9.45
N ALA A 556 33.71 -30.91 8.64
CA ALA A 556 35.14 -30.70 8.77
C ALA A 556 35.52 -30.09 10.13
N GLU A 557 34.80 -29.06 10.58
CA GLU A 557 35.01 -28.43 11.90
C GLU A 557 34.74 -29.44 13.03
N LEU A 558 33.64 -30.20 12.93
CA LEU A 558 33.31 -31.25 13.90
C LEU A 558 34.37 -32.37 13.95
N ALA A 559 35.00 -32.70 12.83
CA ALA A 559 36.02 -33.74 12.72
C ALA A 559 37.44 -33.29 13.13
N LYS A 560 37.67 -32.01 13.45
CA LYS A 560 39.01 -31.54 13.87
C LYS A 560 39.49 -32.21 15.18
N PRO A 561 38.69 -32.30 16.26
CA PRO A 561 39.09 -33.00 17.47
C PRO A 561 39.10 -34.52 17.27
N GLU A 562 40.16 -35.22 17.70
CA GLU A 562 40.28 -36.69 17.55
C GLU A 562 39.15 -37.45 18.26
N GLU A 563 38.69 -36.97 19.42
CA GLU A 563 37.58 -37.58 20.17
C GLU A 563 36.27 -37.55 19.36
N ASN A 564 36.03 -36.47 18.62
CA ASN A 564 34.86 -36.33 17.77
C ASN A 564 34.93 -37.27 16.57
N GLN A 565 36.12 -37.47 15.99
CA GLN A 565 36.30 -38.40 14.86
C GLN A 565 35.83 -39.81 15.22
N VAL A 566 36.17 -40.29 16.43
CA VAL A 566 35.70 -41.60 16.94
C VAL A 566 34.18 -41.64 17.02
N LEU A 567 33.56 -40.61 17.60
CA LEU A 567 32.11 -40.53 17.77
C LEU A 567 31.37 -40.48 16.42
N ILE A 568 31.88 -39.68 15.48
CA ILE A 568 31.32 -39.53 14.12
C ILE A 568 31.33 -40.88 13.41
N VAL A 569 32.48 -41.57 13.34
CA VAL A 569 32.60 -42.86 12.64
C VAL A 569 31.78 -43.96 13.32
N THR A 570 31.70 -43.95 14.65
CA THR A 570 30.98 -44.99 15.42
C THR A 570 29.47 -44.83 15.30
N ASN A 571 28.96 -43.60 15.41
CA ASN A 571 27.52 -43.33 15.45
C ASN A 571 26.91 -43.13 14.06
N TYR A 572 27.71 -42.75 13.07
CA TYR A 572 27.27 -42.43 11.71
C TYR A 572 28.17 -43.12 10.67
N PRO A 573 28.16 -44.47 10.58
CA PRO A 573 29.11 -45.23 9.76
C PRO A 573 29.05 -44.87 8.26
N ASP A 574 27.87 -44.44 7.79
CA ASP A 574 27.62 -44.09 6.38
C ASP A 574 28.35 -42.80 5.94
N VAL A 575 28.85 -42.00 6.90
CA VAL A 575 29.60 -40.76 6.61
C VAL A 575 30.84 -41.02 5.75
N LEU A 576 31.55 -42.14 5.98
CA LEU A 576 32.77 -42.48 5.25
C LEU A 576 32.46 -42.84 3.80
N GLU A 577 31.41 -43.63 3.58
CA GLU A 577 30.97 -44.03 2.23
C GLU A 577 30.48 -42.81 1.44
N CYS A 578 29.69 -41.96 2.07
CA CYS A 578 29.22 -40.70 1.50
C CYS A 578 30.39 -39.81 1.05
N LEU A 579 31.32 -39.49 1.97
CA LEU A 579 32.48 -38.64 1.66
C LEU A 579 33.38 -39.26 0.60
N GLN A 580 33.56 -40.59 0.60
CA GLN A 580 34.31 -41.29 -0.43
C GLN A 580 33.65 -41.14 -1.81
N LYS A 581 32.33 -41.35 -1.91
CA LYS A 581 31.57 -41.18 -3.16
C LYS A 581 31.72 -39.76 -3.69
N LEU A 582 31.54 -38.76 -2.83
CA LEU A 582 31.64 -37.35 -3.19
C LEU A 582 33.04 -36.96 -3.65
N SER A 583 34.09 -37.38 -2.94
CA SER A 583 35.49 -37.08 -3.31
C SER A 583 35.88 -37.58 -4.71
N LEU A 584 35.16 -38.57 -5.23
CA LEU A 584 35.38 -39.19 -6.53
C LEU A 584 34.36 -38.76 -7.60
N SER A 585 33.32 -38.00 -7.24
CA SER A 585 32.21 -37.63 -8.13
C SER A 585 32.65 -36.59 -9.16
N SER A 586 32.34 -36.80 -10.45
CA SER A 586 32.56 -35.77 -11.48
C SER A 586 31.55 -34.63 -11.41
N ASP A 587 30.45 -34.85 -10.72
CA ASP A 587 29.26 -34.00 -10.76
C ASP A 587 29.27 -32.95 -9.62
N VAL A 588 30.35 -32.94 -8.83
CA VAL A 588 30.56 -32.06 -7.67
C VAL A 588 31.74 -31.13 -7.92
N SER A 589 31.66 -29.89 -7.41
CA SER A 589 32.72 -28.89 -7.55
C SER A 589 34.08 -29.42 -7.05
N GLU A 590 35.18 -29.00 -7.68
CA GLU A 590 36.54 -29.40 -7.28
C GLU A 590 36.82 -29.03 -5.81
N SER A 591 36.34 -27.86 -5.36
CA SER A 591 36.42 -27.44 -3.96
C SER A 591 35.72 -28.41 -3.00
N ASN A 592 34.49 -28.85 -3.34
CA ASN A 592 33.73 -29.77 -2.51
C ASN A 592 34.37 -31.17 -2.50
N ARG A 593 34.94 -31.63 -3.63
CA ARG A 593 35.71 -32.87 -3.71
C ARG A 593 36.94 -32.85 -2.81
N ASP A 594 37.73 -31.79 -2.90
CA ASP A 594 38.95 -31.64 -2.10
C ASP A 594 38.62 -31.57 -0.60
N ARG A 595 37.55 -30.83 -0.25
CA ARG A 595 37.05 -30.76 1.12
C ARG A 595 36.56 -32.13 1.61
N ALA A 596 35.79 -32.86 0.81
CA ALA A 596 35.34 -34.21 1.16
C ALA A 596 36.52 -35.17 1.38
N ALA A 597 37.57 -35.10 0.53
CA ALA A 597 38.79 -35.89 0.69
C ALA A 597 39.57 -35.52 1.95
N GLU A 598 39.62 -34.23 2.32
CA GLU A 598 40.22 -33.75 3.56
C GLU A 598 39.51 -34.36 4.78
N VAL A 599 38.19 -34.23 4.85
CA VAL A 599 37.36 -34.78 5.94
C VAL A 599 37.47 -36.30 6.01
N LEU A 600 37.41 -36.98 4.86
CA LEU A 600 37.59 -38.44 4.78
C LEU A 600 38.95 -38.86 5.35
N THR A 601 40.01 -38.09 5.08
CA THR A 601 41.35 -38.34 5.60
C THR A 601 41.42 -38.16 7.11
N LEU A 602 40.70 -37.19 7.68
CA LEU A 602 40.59 -37.00 9.13
C LEU A 602 39.91 -38.21 9.78
N LEU A 603 38.73 -38.59 9.30
CA LEU A 603 37.92 -39.66 9.89
C LEU A 603 38.55 -41.07 9.70
N SER A 604 39.22 -41.31 8.58
CA SER A 604 39.86 -42.62 8.29
C SER A 604 41.07 -42.95 9.18
N LYS A 605 41.66 -41.95 9.86
CA LYS A 605 42.79 -42.17 10.79
C LYS A 605 42.37 -43.02 12.00
N VAL A 606 41.12 -42.90 12.41
CA VAL A 606 40.58 -43.53 13.62
C VAL A 606 40.09 -44.96 13.38
N GLN A 607 39.70 -45.29 12.14
CA GLN A 607 39.25 -46.63 11.75
C GLN A 607 40.37 -47.71 11.82
N LYS A 608 41.62 -47.32 12.07
CA LYS A 608 42.80 -48.21 12.18
C LYS A 608 43.11 -48.66 13.62
N HIS A 609 42.29 -48.27 14.59
CA HIS A 609 42.36 -48.69 15.99
C HIS A 609 41.02 -49.27 16.43
#